data_AF-A0A3A4J204-F1
#
_entry.id   AF-A0A3A4J204-F1
#
_cell.length_a   1.000
_cell.length_b   1.000
_cell.length_c   1.000
_cell.angle_alpha   90.00
_cell.angle_beta   90.00
_cell.angle_gamma   90.00
#
_symmetry.space_group_name_H-M   'P 1'
#
loop_
_entity.id
_entity.type
_entity.pdbx_description
1 polymer ?
#
loop_
_entity_poly.entity_id
_entity_poly.type
_entity_poly.pdbx_seq_one_letter_code
_entity_poly.pdbx_strand_id
1 'polypeptide(L)'
;MQDPITQKTQNTGFNNTRNLIAALGYVWFVCVVILLWKRDDPFIVNHAKNGTALFVLSILWFIPILGFIILIFEVYGLYQAFVGNPYKLPLIGDWLEKYKI
;
A
#
# COMPACT_ATOMS: atom_id res chain seq x y z
N MET A 1 -31.73 10.62 -9.48
CA MET A 1 -30.45 11.28 -9.83
C MET A 1 -29.86 11.79 -8.53
N GLN A 2 -28.79 11.17 -7.99
CA GLN A 2 -28.12 11.73 -6.80
C GLN A 2 -27.52 13.09 -7.14
N ASP A 3 -27.65 14.06 -6.22
CA ASP A 3 -27.17 15.43 -6.42
C ASP A 3 -25.63 15.49 -6.53
N PRO A 4 -25.07 16.50 -7.21
CA PRO A 4 -23.62 16.62 -7.43
C PRO A 4 -22.81 16.87 -6.14
N ILE A 5 -23.44 17.34 -5.05
CA ILE A 5 -22.80 17.54 -3.74
C ILE A 5 -22.59 16.21 -3.01
N THR A 6 -23.56 15.29 -3.13
CA THR A 6 -23.52 13.94 -2.57
C THR A 6 -22.46 13.11 -3.28
N GLN A 7 -22.36 13.22 -4.60
CA GLN A 7 -21.28 12.58 -5.39
C GLN A 7 -19.89 13.08 -4.95
N LYS A 8 -19.69 14.40 -4.81
CA LYS A 8 -18.39 14.96 -4.40
C LYS A 8 -17.99 14.57 -2.98
N THR A 9 -18.94 14.50 -2.06
CA THR A 9 -18.71 14.15 -0.65
C THR A 9 -18.44 12.66 -0.46
N GLN A 10 -19.17 11.80 -1.20
CA GLN A 10 -18.91 10.36 -1.24
C GLN A 10 -17.53 10.08 -1.86
N ASN A 11 -17.16 10.81 -2.91
CA ASN A 11 -15.90 10.63 -3.63
C ASN A 11 -14.70 11.06 -2.76
N THR A 12 -14.74 12.19 -2.06
CA THR A 12 -13.62 12.60 -1.19
C THR A 12 -13.49 11.75 0.07
N GLY A 13 -14.57 11.51 0.80
CA GLY A 13 -14.53 10.73 2.06
C GLY A 13 -14.15 9.26 1.87
N PHE A 14 -14.71 8.62 0.84
CA PHE A 14 -14.40 7.23 0.48
C PHE A 14 -12.96 7.09 -0.01
N ASN A 15 -12.49 7.99 -0.90
CA ASN A 15 -11.12 7.95 -1.38
C ASN A 15 -10.12 8.19 -0.25
N ASN A 16 -10.39 9.16 0.64
CA ASN A 16 -9.53 9.41 1.79
C ASN A 16 -9.42 8.17 2.69
N THR A 17 -10.54 7.49 2.95
CA THR A 17 -10.56 6.26 3.76
C THR A 17 -9.83 5.10 3.05
N ARG A 18 -10.08 4.91 1.75
CA ARG A 18 -9.41 3.91 0.92
C ARG A 18 -7.89 4.11 0.90
N ASN A 19 -7.46 5.35 0.69
CA ASN A 19 -6.06 5.77 0.70
C ASN A 19 -5.40 5.57 2.06
N LEU A 20 -6.11 5.92 3.15
CA LEU A 20 -5.66 5.65 4.52
C LEU A 20 -5.46 4.16 4.78
N ILE A 21 -6.42 3.32 4.37
CA ILE A 21 -6.31 1.87 4.53
C ILE A 21 -5.15 1.30 3.69
N ALA A 22 -4.95 1.81 2.47
CA ALA A 22 -3.79 1.46 1.65
C ALA A 22 -2.46 1.90 2.30
N ALA A 23 -2.43 3.08 2.93
CA ALA A 23 -1.27 3.59 3.65
C ALA A 23 -0.97 2.76 4.92
N LEU A 24 -1.99 2.29 5.64
CA LEU A 24 -1.83 1.30 6.73
C LEU A 24 -1.19 -0.01 6.24
N GLY A 25 -1.34 -0.31 4.94
CA GLY A 25 -0.64 -1.38 4.25
C GLY A 25 0.90 -1.28 4.26
N TYR A 26 1.49 -0.17 4.72
CA TYR A 26 2.94 0.00 4.90
C TYR A 26 3.38 0.03 6.37
N VAL A 27 2.47 -0.16 7.32
CA VAL A 27 2.78 -0.10 8.75
C VAL A 27 3.18 -1.49 9.26
N TRP A 28 4.48 -1.79 9.32
CA TRP A 28 5.05 -3.00 9.96
C TRP A 28 4.19 -4.26 9.79
N PHE A 29 3.84 -5.02 10.84
CA PHE A 29 3.01 -6.23 10.74
C PHE A 29 1.55 -5.96 10.32
N VAL A 30 1.08 -4.71 10.41
CA VAL A 30 -0.29 -4.32 10.02
C VAL A 30 -0.47 -4.51 8.50
N CYS A 31 0.60 -4.41 7.71
CA CYS A 31 0.54 -4.68 6.27
C CYS A 31 -0.04 -6.06 5.94
N VAL A 32 0.33 -7.08 6.72
CA VAL A 32 -0.15 -8.47 6.55
C VAL A 32 -1.63 -8.56 6.90
N VAL A 33 -2.05 -7.88 7.97
CA VAL A 33 -3.46 -7.84 8.39
C VAL A 33 -4.32 -7.20 7.30
N ILE A 34 -3.90 -6.06 6.75
CA ILE A 34 -4.62 -5.38 5.66
C ILE A 34 -4.66 -6.26 4.41
N LEU A 35 -3.55 -6.91 4.05
CA LEU A 35 -3.47 -7.80 2.89
C LEU A 35 -4.48 -8.96 2.98
N LEU A 36 -4.66 -9.53 4.18
CA LEU A 36 -5.58 -10.64 4.39
C LEU A 36 -7.05 -10.18 4.51
N TRP A 37 -7.28 -8.99 5.07
CA TRP A 37 -8.62 -8.46 5.33
C TRP A 37 -9.26 -7.80 4.09
N LYS A 38 -8.52 -6.94 3.40
CA LYS A 38 -9.04 -6.08 2.33
C LYS A 38 -8.79 -6.62 0.92
N ARG A 39 -9.05 -7.92 0.73
CA ARG A 39 -8.87 -8.62 -0.56
C ARG A 39 -9.85 -8.19 -1.65
N ASP A 40 -10.88 -7.42 -1.29
CA ASP A 40 -11.91 -6.90 -2.17
C ASP A 40 -11.44 -5.72 -3.03
N ASP A 41 -10.38 -5.03 -2.62
CA ASP A 41 -9.91 -3.81 -3.28
C ASP A 41 -8.49 -3.97 -3.86
N PRO A 42 -8.34 -4.02 -5.21
CA PRO A 42 -7.03 -4.18 -5.85
C PRO A 42 -6.01 -3.10 -5.49
N PHE A 43 -6.45 -1.86 -5.23
CA PHE A 43 -5.57 -0.77 -4.84
C PHE A 43 -5.01 -1.02 -3.44
N ILE A 44 -5.87 -1.31 -2.47
CA ILE A 44 -5.46 -1.61 -1.09
C ILE A 44 -4.56 -2.85 -1.08
N VAL A 45 -4.94 -3.91 -1.81
CA VAL A 45 -4.15 -5.14 -1.92
C VAL A 45 -2.75 -4.87 -2.48
N ASN A 46 -2.61 -4.06 -3.55
CA ASN A 46 -1.30 -3.77 -4.12
C ASN A 46 -0.39 -3.01 -3.15
N HIS A 47 -0.93 -1.99 -2.46
CA HIS A 47 -0.17 -1.25 -1.44
C HIS A 47 0.19 -2.15 -0.24
N ALA A 48 -0.72 -3.02 0.20
CA ALA A 48 -0.46 -3.98 1.28
C ALA A 48 0.54 -5.08 0.87
N LYS A 49 0.53 -5.54 -0.39
CA LYS A 49 1.53 -6.48 -0.94
C LYS A 49 2.92 -5.85 -0.94
N ASN A 50 3.04 -4.61 -1.40
CA ASN A 50 4.32 -3.88 -1.38
C ASN A 50 4.83 -3.70 0.04
N GLY A 51 4.00 -3.25 0.98
CA GLY A 51 4.39 -3.12 2.39
C GLY A 51 4.73 -4.46 3.04
N THR A 52 4.02 -5.54 2.69
CA THR A 52 4.37 -6.90 3.16
C THR A 52 5.72 -7.35 2.62
N ALA A 53 6.01 -7.09 1.34
CA ALA A 53 7.30 -7.43 0.76
C ALA A 53 8.45 -6.64 1.42
N LEU A 54 8.26 -5.34 1.68
CA LEU A 54 9.22 -4.50 2.38
C LEU A 54 9.40 -4.94 3.84
N PHE A 55 8.33 -5.33 4.53
CA PHE A 55 8.38 -5.90 5.87
C PHE A 55 9.17 -7.22 5.92
N VAL A 56 8.97 -8.12 4.96
CA VAL A 56 9.77 -9.35 4.88
C VAL A 56 11.24 -9.04 4.60
N LEU A 57 11.53 -8.08 3.73
CA LEU A 57 12.90 -7.62 3.46
C LEU A 57 13.54 -6.91 4.66
N SER A 58 12.75 -6.23 5.50
CA SER A 58 13.25 -5.53 6.68
C SER A 58 13.81 -6.50 7.74
N ILE A 59 13.50 -7.81 7.65
CA ILE A 59 14.15 -8.85 8.48
C ILE A 59 15.66 -8.94 8.19
N LEU A 60 16.13 -8.49 7.01
CA LEU A 60 17.54 -8.41 6.63
C LEU A 60 18.22 -7.12 7.14
N TRP A 61 17.70 -6.49 8.20
CA TRP A 61 18.14 -5.20 8.74
C TRP A 61 19.63 -5.10 9.12
N PHE A 62 20.32 -6.23 9.30
CA PHE A 62 21.75 -6.28 9.61
C PHE A 62 22.67 -5.79 8.47
N ILE A 63 22.13 -5.57 7.26
CA ILE A 63 22.83 -4.95 6.14
C ILE A 63 22.51 -3.44 6.14
N PRO A 64 23.40 -2.55 6.63
CA PRO A 64 23.06 -1.15 6.90
C PRO A 64 22.58 -0.39 5.66
N ILE A 65 23.21 -0.61 4.51
CA ILE A 65 22.84 0.05 3.24
C ILE A 65 21.44 -0.40 2.77
N LEU A 66 21.11 -1.67 2.95
CA LEU A 66 19.83 -2.23 2.53
C LEU A 66 18.68 -1.67 3.36
N GLY A 67 18.89 -1.49 4.66
CA GLY A 67 17.90 -0.87 5.55
C GLY A 67 17.47 0.52 5.10
N PHE A 68 18.42 1.38 4.68
CA PHE A 68 18.10 2.71 4.16
C PHE A 68 17.30 2.65 2.85
N ILE A 69 17.64 1.72 1.95
CA ILE A 69 16.92 1.54 0.69
C ILE A 69 15.47 1.11 0.94
N ILE A 70 15.26 0.16 1.85
CA ILE A 70 13.92 -0.30 2.25
C ILE A 70 13.09 0.85 2.82
N LEU A 71 13.67 1.63 3.73
CA LEU A 71 12.99 2.78 4.34
C LEU A 71 12.54 3.81 3.31
N ILE A 72 13.37 4.10 2.30
CA ILE A 72 13.01 5.00 1.20
C ILE A 72 11.79 4.47 0.44
N PHE A 73 11.77 3.18 0.12
CA PHE A 73 10.64 2.56 -0.57
C PHE A 73 9.37 2.50 0.29
N GLU A 74 9.48 2.27 1.60
CA GLU A 74 8.35 2.31 2.52
C GLU A 74 7.73 3.70 2.57
N VAL A 75 8.54 4.74 2.78
CA VAL A 75 8.06 6.13 2.87
C VAL A 75 7.45 6.58 1.54
N TYR A 76 8.09 6.24 0.41
CA TYR A 76 7.55 6.60 -0.91
C TYR A 76 6.25 5.86 -1.21
N GLY A 77 6.17 4.56 -0.92
CA GLY A 77 4.96 3.77 -1.10
C GLY A 77 3.81 4.23 -0.21
N LEU A 78 4.10 4.61 1.03
CA LEU A 78 3.16 5.24 1.96
C LEU A 78 2.63 6.57 1.41
N TYR A 79 3.51 7.42 0.90
CA TYR A 79 3.14 8.70 0.28
C TYR A 79 2.22 8.50 -0.92
N GLN A 80 2.55 7.58 -1.83
CA GLN A 80 1.71 7.28 -2.99
C GLN A 80 0.34 6.71 -2.56
N ALA A 81 0.30 5.84 -1.54
CA ALA A 81 -0.94 5.33 -0.99
C ALA A 81 -1.83 6.44 -0.44
N PHE A 82 -1.24 7.39 0.30
CA PHE A 82 -1.95 8.53 0.88
C PHE A 82 -2.54 9.47 -0.20
N VAL A 83 -1.78 9.73 -1.26
CA VAL A 83 -2.24 10.53 -2.42
C VAL A 83 -3.27 9.79 -3.27
N GLY A 84 -3.33 8.45 -3.19
CA GLY A 84 -4.25 7.62 -3.97
C GLY A 84 -3.68 7.14 -5.31
N ASN A 85 -2.37 7.21 -5.48
CA ASN A 85 -1.68 6.78 -6.68
C ASN A 85 -1.25 5.32 -6.55
N PRO A 86 -1.57 4.45 -7.53
CA PRO A 86 -1.08 3.08 -7.53
C PRO A 86 0.45 3.09 -7.59
N TYR A 87 1.07 2.29 -6.74
CA TYR A 87 2.52 2.15 -6.70
C TYR A 87 2.94 0.69 -6.92
N LYS A 88 3.97 0.51 -7.74
CA LYS A 88 4.58 -0.79 -8.04
C LYS A 88 6.05 -0.72 -7.67
N LEU A 89 6.50 -1.65 -6.82
CA LEU A 89 7.91 -1.71 -6.45
C LEU A 89 8.77 -2.08 -7.67
N PRO A 90 9.82 -1.32 -7.99
CA PRO A 90 10.63 -1.55 -9.20
C PRO A 90 11.42 -2.86 -9.20
N LEU A 91 11.63 -3.48 -8.03
CA LEU A 91 12.41 -4.72 -7.90
C LEU A 91 11.55 -5.99 -7.84
N ILE A 92 10.31 -5.87 -7.37
CA ILE A 92 9.47 -7.01 -6.96
C ILE A 92 8.04 -6.89 -7.51
N GLY A 93 7.67 -5.76 -8.09
CA GLY A 93 6.31 -5.47 -8.52
C GLY A 93 5.80 -6.43 -9.59
N ASP A 94 6.65 -6.81 -10.56
CA ASP A 94 6.29 -7.77 -11.60
C ASP A 94 6.04 -9.17 -11.03
N TRP A 95 6.77 -9.54 -9.97
CA TRP A 95 6.60 -10.81 -9.26
C TRP A 95 5.31 -10.80 -8.42
N LEU A 96 5.00 -9.68 -7.76
CA LEU A 96 3.80 -9.50 -6.95
C LEU A 96 2.51 -9.49 -7.79
N GLU A 97 2.55 -8.94 -9.00
CA GLU A 97 1.40 -8.96 -9.92
C GLU A 97 1.15 -10.35 -10.51
N LYS A 98 2.22 -11.12 -10.74
CA LYS A 98 2.13 -12.48 -11.28
C LYS A 98 1.44 -13.46 -10.32
N TYR A 99 1.57 -13.23 -9.01
CA TYR A 99 0.91 -14.04 -7.99
C TYR A 99 -0.35 -13.36 -7.43
N LYS A 100 -1.50 -13.89 -7.85
CA LYS A 100 -2.82 -13.51 -7.32
C LYS A 100 -3.04 -14.17 -5.96
N ILE A 101 -2.33 -13.66 -4.94
CA ILE A 101 -2.63 -13.92 -3.51
C ILE A 101 -3.83 -13.08 -3.10
#